data_AF-A0A318RDQ6-F1
#
_entry.id   AF-A0A318RDQ6-F1
#
_cell.length_a   1.000
_cell.length_b   1.000
_cell.length_c   1.000
_cell.angle_alpha   90.00
_cell.angle_beta   90.00
_cell.angle_gamma   90.00
#
_symmetry.space_group_name_H-M   'P 1'
#
loop_
_entity.id
_entity.type
_entity.pdbx_description
1 polymer ?
#
loop_
_entity_poly.entity_id
_entity_poly.type
_entity_poly.pdbx_seq_one_letter_code
_entity_poly.pdbx_strand_id
1 'polypeptide(L)' 'MSPLYGDLSGLPPTAVYIGTRDLLYPDVVRFHRQATAAGSSVEVQVCPSGLHLYPLTPTPEGRAATDAIVDSLRSQ' A
#
# COMPACT_ATOMS: atom_id res chain seq x y z
N MET A 1 -17.14 5.62 -9.75
CA MET A 1 -16.98 4.16 -9.63
C MET A 1 -15.85 3.89 -8.63
N SER A 2 -15.91 2.82 -7.83
CA SER A 2 -14.88 2.50 -6.82
C SER A 2 -14.33 1.09 -7.02
N PRO A 3 -13.00 0.91 -7.24
CA PRO A 3 -12.37 -0.40 -7.47
C PRO A 3 -12.55 -1.40 -6.32
N LEU A 4 -12.83 -0.90 -5.11
CA LEU A 4 -13.04 -1.71 -3.93
C LEU A 4 -14.26 -2.64 -4.02
N TYR A 5 -15.14 -2.40 -5.00
CA TYR A 5 -16.31 -3.23 -5.30
C TYR A 5 -16.12 -4.07 -6.58
N GLY A 6 -14.92 -4.05 -7.18
CA GLY A 6 -14.57 -4.90 -8.33
C GLY A 6 -14.14 -6.31 -7.90
N ASP A 7 -13.82 -7.14 -8.88
CA ASP A 7 -13.15 -8.42 -8.65
C ASP A 7 -11.70 -8.15 -8.23
N LEU A 8 -11.35 -8.59 -7.02
CA LEU A 8 -10.01 -8.45 -6.45
C LEU A 8 -9.21 -9.75 -6.51
N SER A 9 -9.74 -10.79 -7.18
CA SER A 9 -8.98 -12.01 -7.44
C SER A 9 -7.99 -11.80 -8.61
N GLY A 10 -6.88 -12.53 -8.59
CA GLY A 10 -5.90 -12.52 -9.68
C GLY A 10 -5.10 -11.23 -9.85
N LEU A 11 -5.13 -10.31 -8.87
CA LEU A 11 -4.21 -9.16 -8.87
C LEU A 11 -2.75 -9.64 -8.91
N PRO A 12 -1.86 -8.94 -9.64
CA PRO A 12 -0.42 -9.20 -9.55
C PRO A 12 0.09 -8.93 -8.13
N PRO A 13 1.31 -9.36 -7.78
CA PRO A 13 1.95 -8.96 -6.54
C PRO A 13 1.84 -7.45 -6.33
N THR A 14 1.12 -7.04 -5.29
CA THR A 14 0.74 -5.64 -5.07
C THR A 14 1.29 -5.18 -3.73
N ALA A 15 2.09 -4.12 -3.74
CA ALA A 15 2.55 -3.44 -2.53
C ALA A 15 1.81 -2.12 -2.35
N VAL A 16 1.32 -1.84 -1.14
CA VAL A 16 0.65 -0.59 -0.77
C VAL A 16 1.39 0.09 0.37
N TYR A 17 1.67 1.38 0.23
CA TYR A 17 2.34 2.19 1.26
C TYR A 17 1.35 3.21 1.81
N ILE A 18 1.14 3.21 3.13
CA ILE A 18 0.13 4.08 3.76
C ILE A 18 0.61 4.57 5.13
N GLY A 19 0.26 5.81 5.49
CA GLY A 19 0.52 6.36 6.81
C GLY A 19 -0.71 6.27 7.72
N THR A 20 -0.52 6.13 9.04
CA THR A 20 -1.68 6.05 9.96
C THR A 20 -2.40 7.39 10.17
N ARG A 21 -1.86 8.51 9.67
CA ARG A 21 -2.51 9.83 9.62
C ARG A 21 -2.96 10.19 8.20
N ASP A 22 -3.06 9.21 7.32
CA ASP A 22 -3.72 9.34 6.02
C ASP A 22 -5.22 9.08 6.19
N LEU A 23 -6.06 9.94 5.60
CA LEU A 23 -7.52 9.76 5.57
C LEU A 23 -7.93 8.44 4.92
N LEU A 24 -7.13 7.92 3.98
CA LEU A 24 -7.39 6.69 3.24
C LEU A 24 -6.88 5.43 3.95
N TYR A 25 -6.30 5.56 5.14
CA TYR A 25 -5.83 4.40 5.91
C TYR A 25 -6.92 3.33 6.13
N PRO A 26 -8.17 3.68 6.52
CA PRO A 26 -9.24 2.70 6.65
C PRO A 26 -9.59 1.98 5.34
N ASP A 27 -9.51 2.67 4.20
CA ASP A 27 -9.76 2.09 2.88
C ASP A 27 -8.67 1.08 2.50
N VAL A 28 -7.40 1.38 2.79
CA VAL A 28 -6.29 0.43 2.58
C VAL A 28 -6.45 -0.81 3.45
N VAL A 29 -6.85 -0.66 4.71
CA VAL A 29 -7.14 -1.79 5.61
C VAL A 29 -8.28 -2.64 5.04
N ARG A 30 -9.34 -2.01 4.52
CA ARG A 30 -10.47 -2.72 3.89
C ARG A 30 -10.05 -3.43 2.62
N PHE A 31 -9.28 -2.77 1.76
CA PHE A 31 -8.75 -3.33 0.50
C PHE A 31 -7.88 -4.56 0.78
N HIS A 32 -6.90 -4.45 1.67
CA HIS A 32 -6.02 -5.57 2.04
C HIS A 32 -6.82 -6.79 2.48
N ARG A 33 -7.78 -6.60 3.41
CA ARG A 33 -8.63 -7.70 3.87
C ARG A 33 -9.40 -8.35 2.73
N GLN A 34 -9.99 -7.57 1.83
CA GLN A 34 -10.80 -8.11 0.74
C GLN A 34 -9.95 -8.78 -0.33
N ALA A 35 -8.81 -8.19 -0.72
CA ALA A 35 -7.91 -8.73 -1.73
C ALA A 35 -7.22 -10.02 -1.25
N THR A 36 -6.74 -10.07 0.00
CA THR A 36 -6.16 -11.30 0.57
C THR A 36 -7.22 -12.40 0.70
N ALA A 37 -8.46 -12.06 1.08
CA ALA A 37 -9.57 -13.03 1.11
C ALA A 37 -9.95 -13.56 -0.28
N ALA A 38 -9.72 -12.76 -1.34
CA ALA A 38 -9.89 -13.15 -2.73
C ALA A 38 -8.69 -13.94 -3.30
N GLY A 39 -7.65 -14.19 -2.49
CA GLY A 39 -6.47 -14.99 -2.87
C GLY A 39 -5.33 -14.20 -3.52
N SER A 40 -5.40 -12.87 -3.55
CA SER A 40 -4.33 -12.04 -4.13
C SER A 40 -3.19 -11.78 -3.14
N SER A 41 -1.97 -11.73 -3.67
CA SER A 41 -0.75 -11.41 -2.91
C SER A 41 -0.62 -9.89 -2.75
N VAL A 42 -1.14 -9.37 -1.65
CA VAL A 42 -1.09 -7.95 -1.31
C VAL A 42 -0.32 -7.73 -0.02
N GLU A 43 0.69 -6.89 -0.06
CA GLU A 43 1.47 -6.46 1.10
C GLU A 43 1.18 -4.98 1.41
N VAL A 44 0.98 -4.65 2.70
CA VAL A 44 0.75 -3.26 3.14
C VAL A 44 1.83 -2.82 4.11
N GLN A 45 2.58 -1.80 3.71
CA GLN A 45 3.59 -1.13 4.52
C GLN A 45 2.97 0.09 5.22
N VAL A 46 2.75 -0.02 6.53
CA VAL A 46 2.12 1.02 7.35
C VAL A 46 3.18 1.84 8.07
N CYS A 47 3.22 3.15 7.81
CA CYS A 47 4.08 4.09 8.55
C CYS A 47 3.33 4.72 9.72
N PRO A 48 3.74 4.48 10.98
CA PRO A 48 3.17 5.14 12.14
C PRO A 48 3.28 6.66 12.01
N SER A 49 2.19 7.38 12.28
CA SER A 49 2.06 8.83 12.14
C SER A 49 2.33 9.40 10.73
N GLY A 50 2.53 8.54 9.73
CA GLY A 50 2.77 8.96 8.35
C GLY A 50 1.57 9.74 7.79
N LEU A 51 1.85 10.80 7.05
CA LEU A 51 0.85 11.61 6.36
C LEU A 51 0.47 10.96 5.02
N HIS A 52 -0.50 11.57 4.35
CA HIS A 52 -0.83 11.21 2.98
C HIS A 52 0.42 11.30 2.09
N LEU A 53 0.67 10.22 1.34
CA LEU A 53 1.85 10.08 0.48
C LEU A 53 3.19 10.19 1.22
N TYR A 54 3.28 9.64 2.44
CA TYR A 54 4.53 9.66 3.22
C TYR A 54 5.80 9.23 2.46
N PRO A 55 5.77 8.28 1.49
CA PRO A 55 6.98 7.89 0.74
C PRO A 55 7.64 9.07 0.00
N LEU A 56 6.86 10.09 -0.40
CA LEU A 56 7.37 11.24 -1.13
C LEU A 56 7.80 12.41 -0.24
N THR A 57 7.72 12.26 1.07
CA THR A 57 8.12 13.31 2.01
C THR A 57 9.64 13.29 2.22
N PRO A 58 10.27 14.46 2.49
CA PRO A 58 11.72 14.54 2.76
C PRO A 58 12.06 14.09 4.20
N THR A 59 11.61 12.90 4.57
CA THR A 59 11.80 12.28 5.90
C THR A 59 12.60 10.98 5.77
N PRO A 60 13.22 10.47 6.85
CA PRO A 60 13.85 9.16 6.84
C PRO A 60 12.90 8.04 6.40
N GLU A 61 11.66 8.07 6.90
CA GLU A 61 10.62 7.10 6.57
C GLU A 61 10.21 7.19 5.10
N GLY A 62 10.08 8.42 4.56
CA GLY A 62 9.79 8.65 3.15
C GLY A 62 10.87 8.08 2.24
N ARG A 63 12.15 8.35 2.57
CA ARG A 63 13.29 7.80 1.83
C ARG A 63 13.29 6.27 1.88
N ALA A 64 13.14 5.68 3.06
CA ALA A 64 13.12 4.22 3.21
C ALA A 64 12.00 3.56 2.39
N ALA A 65 10.80 4.14 2.37
CA ALA A 65 9.70 3.63 1.56
C ALA A 65 9.96 3.80 0.06
N THR A 66 10.56 4.92 -0.37
CA THR A 66 10.95 5.11 -1.78
C THR A 66 11.99 4.08 -2.21
N ASP A 67 13.00 3.82 -1.38
CA ASP A 67 14.03 2.82 -1.67
C ASP A 67 13.39 1.42 -1.81
N ALA A 68 12.48 1.05 -0.89
CA ALA A 68 11.74 -0.21 -0.96
C ALA A 68 10.87 -0.34 -2.24
N ILE A 69 10.23 0.75 -2.67
CA ILE A 69 9.48 0.77 -3.94
C ILE A 69 10.43 0.50 -5.11
N VAL A 70 11.55 1.22 -5.19
CA VAL A 70 12.53 1.08 -6.28
C VAL A 70 13.09 -0.34 -6.33
N ASP A 71 13.43 -0.91 -5.18
CA ASP A 71 13.96 -2.27 -5.10
C ASP A 71 12.92 -3.31 -5.52
N SER A 72 11.65 -3.14 -5.13
CA SER A 72 10.56 -4.04 -5.54
C SER A 72 10.38 -4.09 -7.06
N LEU A 73 10.61 -2.98 -7.77
CA LEU A 73 10.50 -2.90 -9.23
C LEU A 73 11.70 -3.55 -9.94
N ARG A 74 12.87 -3.58 -9.29
CA ARG A 74 14.07 -4.23 -9.84
C ARG A 74 14.03 -5.75 -9.69
N SER A 75 13.28 -6.25 -8.72
CA SER A 75 13.13 -7.69 -8.44
C SER A 75 11.98 -8.36 -9.20
N GLN A 76 11.24 -7.61 -10.02
CA GLN A 76 10.15 -8.12 -10.86
C GLN A 76 10.63 -8.62 -12.22
#